data_AF-A0A2W4PFX1-F1
#
_entry.id   AF-A0A2W4PFX1-F1
#
_cell.length_a   1.000
_cell.length_b   1.000
_cell.length_c   1.000
_cell.angle_alpha   90.00
_cell.angle_beta   90.00
_cell.angle_gamma   90.00
#
_symmetry.space_group_name_H-M   'P 1'
#
loop_
_entity.id
_entity.type
_entity.pdbx_description
1 polymer ?
#
loop_
_entity_poly.entity_id
_entity_poly.type
_entity_poly.pdbx_seq_one_letter_code
_entity_poly.pdbx_strand_id
1 'polypeptide(L)'
;MDSPARTSDPGTGTPLPGRPAGPFGQWLSGMRAVLRGQRDAVVPCDGCQGCCVSGYHVPLRPQDTVALEEVPAVNLVLPRGCGLARMLPRADGTCPMLEEGRCRIYADRPRTCRDYDCRIYAATGLEPDGDRPVIRQRVREWTFSHEGGRDAAETAALRRAAAFIRRHAALFPPEVRAHSAAAAAVLAVKVYPLFLAQEGDARLGPASGTAAEEQVARVLEAARAFDSASA
;
A
#
# COMPACT_ATOMS: atom_id res chain seq x y z
N MET A 1 -41.15 23.21 38.47
CA MET A 1 -39.81 23.83 38.42
C MET A 1 -39.03 23.05 37.38
N ASP A 2 -39.17 23.48 36.13
CA ASP A 2 -38.56 22.86 34.96
C ASP A 2 -37.08 23.24 34.86
N SER A 3 -36.24 22.24 34.64
CA SER A 3 -34.80 22.38 34.41
C SER A 3 -34.57 22.50 32.90
N PRO A 4 -33.90 23.55 32.37
CA PRO A 4 -33.74 23.69 30.93
C PRO A 4 -32.69 22.72 30.40
N ALA A 5 -33.07 22.03 29.32
CA ALA A 5 -32.20 21.20 28.51
C ALA A 5 -31.06 22.03 27.91
N ARG A 6 -29.81 21.58 28.11
CA ARG A 6 -28.65 22.11 27.38
C ARG A 6 -28.70 21.55 25.96
N THR A 7 -28.99 22.41 24.99
CA THR A 7 -28.76 22.15 23.57
C THR A 7 -27.27 22.23 23.31
N SER A 8 -26.65 21.10 22.97
CA SER A 8 -25.28 21.06 22.46
C SER A 8 -25.27 21.55 21.02
N ASP A 9 -24.58 22.65 20.79
CA ASP A 9 -24.24 23.22 19.49
C ASP A 9 -23.36 22.21 18.69
N PRO A 10 -23.64 21.92 17.41
CA PRO A 10 -22.75 21.13 16.57
C PRO A 10 -21.49 21.94 16.26
N GLY A 11 -20.50 21.79 17.14
CA GLY A 11 -19.20 22.42 17.02
C GLY A 11 -18.61 22.25 15.62
N THR A 12 -18.33 23.40 15.02
CA THR A 12 -17.40 23.62 13.91
C THR A 12 -16.01 23.12 14.31
N GLY A 13 -15.82 21.80 14.25
CA GLY A 13 -14.51 21.20 14.42
C GLY A 13 -13.67 21.51 13.19
N THR A 14 -12.66 22.38 13.34
CA THR A 14 -11.53 22.44 12.41
C THR A 14 -11.03 21.01 12.18
N PRO A 15 -10.92 20.52 10.93
CA PRO A 15 -10.38 19.20 10.68
C PRO A 15 -9.02 19.09 11.36
N LEU A 16 -8.85 18.10 12.25
CA LEU A 16 -7.54 17.81 12.81
C LEU A 16 -6.57 17.63 11.64
N PRO A 17 -5.42 18.34 11.63
CA PRO A 17 -4.48 18.23 10.54
C PRO A 17 -4.06 16.76 10.40
N GLY A 18 -4.16 16.24 9.18
CA GLY A 18 -3.77 14.86 8.89
C GLY A 18 -2.34 14.56 9.34
N ARG A 19 -2.06 13.30 9.61
CA ARG A 19 -0.73 12.81 9.98
C ARG A 19 0.26 13.10 8.84
N PRO A 20 1.40 13.77 9.10
CA PRO A 20 2.36 14.11 8.06
C PRO A 20 3.04 12.85 7.49
N ALA A 21 2.88 12.62 6.19
CA ALA A 21 3.51 11.52 5.47
C ALA A 21 4.96 11.84 5.03
N GLY A 22 5.35 13.12 5.11
CA GLY A 22 6.62 13.67 4.65
C GLY A 22 6.57 14.17 3.19
N PRO A 23 7.71 14.61 2.63
CA PRO A 23 7.82 15.03 1.24
C PRO A 23 7.54 13.88 0.27
N PHE A 24 6.64 14.11 -0.69
CA PHE A 24 6.20 13.08 -1.63
C PHE A 24 7.35 12.51 -2.45
N GLY A 25 8.20 13.36 -3.04
CA GLY A 25 9.32 12.91 -3.87
C GLY A 25 10.33 12.04 -3.10
N GLN A 26 10.62 12.39 -1.84
CA GLN A 26 11.49 11.59 -0.97
C GLN A 26 10.86 10.22 -0.65
N TRP A 27 9.57 10.21 -0.33
CA TRP A 27 8.84 8.97 -0.11
C TRP A 27 8.81 8.10 -1.36
N LEU A 28 8.52 8.66 -2.55
CA LEU A 28 8.40 7.92 -3.80
C LEU A 28 9.73 7.26 -4.21
N SER A 29 10.82 8.03 -4.17
CA SER A 29 12.18 7.51 -4.36
C SER A 29 12.48 6.38 -3.36
N GLY A 30 12.10 6.62 -2.10
CA GLY A 30 12.26 5.67 -1.03
C GLY A 30 11.49 4.37 -1.18
N MET A 31 10.22 4.45 -1.59
CA MET A 31 9.35 3.31 -1.82
C MET A 31 9.86 2.48 -3.00
N ARG A 32 10.36 3.13 -4.06
CA ARG A 32 11.00 2.42 -5.17
C ARG A 32 12.23 1.65 -4.69
N ALA A 33 13.08 2.23 -3.84
CA ALA A 33 14.23 1.51 -3.27
C ALA A 33 13.80 0.28 -2.44
N VAL A 34 12.71 0.38 -1.66
CA VAL A 34 12.12 -0.77 -0.95
C VAL A 34 11.69 -1.87 -1.92
N LEU A 35 10.96 -1.50 -2.99
CA LEU A 35 10.50 -2.45 -4.01
C LEU A 35 11.65 -3.12 -4.78
N ARG A 36 12.83 -2.50 -4.82
CA ARG A 36 14.06 -3.09 -5.37
C ARG A 36 14.83 -3.95 -4.36
N GLY A 37 14.33 -4.08 -3.13
CA GLY A 37 15.03 -4.81 -2.07
C GLY A 37 16.22 -4.06 -1.45
N GLN A 38 16.44 -2.79 -1.81
CA GLN A 38 17.64 -2.03 -1.40
C GLN A 38 17.58 -1.55 0.05
N ARG A 39 16.38 -1.49 0.65
CA ARG A 39 16.15 -1.08 2.04
C ARG A 39 14.80 -1.56 2.55
N ASP A 40 14.58 -1.39 3.85
CA ASP A 40 13.28 -1.59 4.49
C ASP A 40 12.43 -0.30 4.41
N ALA A 41 11.11 -0.45 4.46
CA ALA A 41 10.20 0.69 4.59
C ALA A 41 10.33 1.32 5.98
N VAL A 42 10.45 2.65 6.00
CA VAL A 42 10.45 3.45 7.23
C VAL A 42 9.17 4.26 7.26
N VAL A 43 8.18 3.73 7.95
CA VAL A 43 6.89 4.39 8.15
C VAL A 43 6.92 5.13 9.50
N PRO A 44 6.62 6.43 9.55
CA PRO A 44 6.56 7.18 10.81
C PRO A 44 5.27 6.82 11.55
N CYS A 45 5.16 5.56 11.97
CA CYS A 45 3.98 4.99 12.61
C CYS A 45 3.77 5.57 14.02
N ASP A 46 4.82 6.03 14.71
CA ASP A 46 4.79 6.51 16.11
C ASP A 46 3.99 5.61 17.04
N GLY A 47 4.24 4.29 16.98
CA GLY A 47 3.49 3.30 17.75
C GLY A 47 2.14 2.85 17.14
N CYS A 48 1.81 3.30 15.92
CA CYS A 48 0.62 2.84 15.20
C CYS A 48 0.65 1.33 14.96
N GLN A 49 -0.42 0.65 15.39
CA GLN A 49 -0.64 -0.80 15.22
C GLN A 49 -1.64 -1.11 14.11
N GLY A 50 -1.96 -0.13 13.24
CA GLY A 50 -3.06 -0.24 12.28
C GLY A 50 -2.99 -1.50 11.41
N CYS A 51 -1.82 -1.85 10.88
CA CYS A 51 -1.65 -3.09 10.13
C CYS A 51 -1.69 -4.35 11.02
N CYS A 52 -1.22 -4.27 12.27
CA CYS A 52 -1.21 -5.39 13.21
C CYS A 52 -2.61 -5.80 13.68
N VAL A 53 -3.61 -4.93 13.61
CA VAL A 53 -5.00 -5.21 14.06
C VAL A 53 -6.01 -5.26 12.91
N SER A 54 -5.53 -5.32 11.66
CA SER A 54 -6.39 -5.24 10.47
C SER A 54 -6.59 -6.58 9.77
N GLY A 55 -6.35 -7.73 10.43
CA GLY A 55 -6.64 -9.06 9.87
C GLY A 55 -5.81 -9.40 8.62
N TYR A 56 -4.57 -8.95 8.52
CA TYR A 56 -3.73 -9.26 7.36
C TYR A 56 -3.23 -10.71 7.39
N HIS A 57 -3.25 -11.36 6.23
CA HIS A 57 -2.56 -12.63 6.01
C HIS A 57 -1.18 -12.28 5.46
N VAL A 58 -0.14 -12.54 6.24
CA VAL A 58 1.23 -12.12 5.92
C VAL A 58 1.97 -13.27 5.26
N PRO A 59 2.34 -13.18 3.97
CA PRO A 59 3.24 -14.14 3.36
C PRO A 59 4.59 -14.14 4.07
N LEU A 60 5.11 -15.34 4.32
CA LEU A 60 6.42 -15.58 4.91
C LEU A 60 7.31 -16.22 3.85
N ARG A 61 8.47 -15.61 3.64
CA ARG A 61 9.53 -16.14 2.76
C ARG A 61 10.28 -17.25 3.50
N PRO A 62 10.94 -18.18 2.78
CA PRO A 62 11.81 -19.17 3.42
C PRO A 62 12.92 -18.56 4.29
N GLN A 63 13.33 -17.32 3.98
CA GLN A 63 14.34 -16.58 4.75
C GLN A 63 13.80 -15.90 6.00
N ASP A 64 12.48 -15.86 6.21
CA ASP A 64 11.86 -15.28 7.40
C ASP A 64 11.91 -16.28 8.57
N THR A 65 13.11 -16.82 8.88
CA THR A 65 13.30 -17.98 9.77
C THR A 65 12.73 -17.74 11.17
N VAL A 66 13.01 -16.58 11.78
CA VAL A 66 12.46 -16.23 13.10
C VAL A 66 10.93 -16.19 13.05
N ALA A 67 10.33 -15.61 12.01
CA ALA A 67 8.87 -15.60 11.89
C ALA A 67 8.30 -17.02 11.68
N LEU A 68 8.98 -17.88 10.91
CA LEU A 68 8.56 -19.26 10.70
C LEU A 68 8.62 -20.10 11.99
N GLU A 69 9.58 -19.83 12.87
CA GLU A 69 9.74 -20.51 14.16
C GLU A 69 8.76 -19.98 15.21
N GLU A 70 8.55 -18.66 15.23
CA GLU A 70 7.81 -17.98 16.29
C GLU A 70 6.30 -17.88 16.05
N VAL A 71 5.83 -17.99 14.81
CA VAL A 71 4.38 -17.95 14.55
C VAL A 71 3.72 -19.20 15.14
N PRO A 72 2.68 -19.05 15.99
CA PRO A 72 1.96 -20.19 16.55
C PRO A 72 1.43 -21.11 15.44
N ALA A 73 1.54 -22.43 15.61
CA ALA A 73 1.14 -23.40 14.60
C ALA A 73 -0.31 -23.23 14.12
N VAL A 74 -1.23 -22.84 15.01
CA VAL A 74 -2.64 -22.55 14.67
C VAL A 74 -2.81 -21.35 13.73
N ASN A 75 -1.82 -20.45 13.69
CA ASN A 75 -1.77 -19.28 12.82
C ASN A 75 -0.84 -19.47 11.62
N LEU A 76 -0.16 -20.61 11.46
CA LEU A 76 0.79 -20.85 10.38
C LEU A 76 0.19 -21.80 9.35
N VAL A 77 0.09 -21.34 8.10
CA VAL A 77 -0.26 -22.19 6.96
C VAL A 77 0.97 -22.40 6.09
N LEU A 78 1.42 -23.65 6.00
CA LEU A 78 2.47 -24.07 5.08
C LEU A 78 1.87 -24.41 3.70
N PRO A 79 2.52 -24.03 2.60
CA PRO A 79 2.04 -24.36 1.26
C PRO A 79 2.20 -25.87 1.00
N ARG A 80 1.26 -26.45 0.25
CA ARG A 80 1.44 -27.79 -0.33
C ARG A 80 2.22 -27.63 -1.64
N GLY A 81 3.53 -27.84 -1.60
CA GLY A 81 4.41 -27.71 -2.77
C GLY A 81 4.99 -26.30 -2.89
N CYS A 82 4.87 -25.69 -4.07
CA CYS A 82 5.41 -24.35 -4.33
C CYS A 82 4.51 -23.25 -3.73
N GLY A 83 5.14 -22.22 -3.17
CA GLY A 83 4.44 -21.07 -2.59
C GLY A 83 5.13 -20.54 -1.34
N LEU A 84 4.58 -19.46 -0.80
CA LEU A 84 5.01 -18.89 0.47
C LEU A 84 4.14 -19.46 1.60
N ALA A 85 4.75 -19.70 2.76
CA ALA A 85 3.99 -19.88 3.99
C ALA A 85 3.18 -18.61 4.30
N ARG A 86 2.12 -18.73 5.08
CA ARG A 86 1.32 -17.58 5.52
C ARG A 86 1.10 -17.60 7.02
N MET A 87 1.38 -16.46 7.64
CA MET A 87 0.90 -16.14 8.97
C MET A 87 -0.52 -15.58 8.85
N LEU A 88 -1.47 -16.27 9.48
CA LEU A 88 -2.86 -15.87 9.62
C LEU A 88 -3.05 -15.02 10.88
N PRO A 89 -4.00 -14.08 10.89
CA PRO A 89 -4.38 -13.38 12.10
C PRO A 89 -5.02 -14.35 13.11
N ARG A 90 -5.09 -13.93 14.38
CA ARG A 90 -5.92 -14.55 15.40
C ARG A 90 -7.41 -14.41 15.05
N ALA A 91 -8.26 -15.14 15.78
CA ALA A 91 -9.71 -15.12 15.56
C ALA A 91 -10.33 -13.72 15.70
N ASP A 92 -9.73 -12.85 16.53
CA ASP A 92 -10.12 -11.46 16.72
C ASP A 92 -9.57 -10.49 15.66
N GLY A 93 -8.84 -10.99 14.65
CA GLY A 93 -8.24 -10.19 13.59
C GLY A 93 -6.87 -9.59 13.93
N THR A 94 -6.32 -9.83 15.12
CA THR A 94 -4.99 -9.33 15.52
C THR A 94 -3.85 -10.21 14.99
N CYS A 95 -2.68 -9.61 14.77
CA CYS A 95 -1.47 -10.34 14.41
C CYS A 95 -1.02 -11.23 15.58
N PRO A 96 -0.68 -12.51 15.37
CA PRO A 96 -0.23 -13.40 16.44
C PRO A 96 1.08 -12.97 17.11
N MET A 97 1.84 -12.07 16.46
CA MET A 97 3.08 -11.50 17.00
C MET A 97 2.87 -10.22 17.82
N LEU A 98 1.63 -9.71 17.88
CA LEU A 98 1.27 -8.53 18.65
C LEU A 98 0.98 -8.94 20.11
N GLU A 99 1.82 -8.47 21.03
CA GLU A 99 1.72 -8.68 22.48
C GLU A 99 1.89 -7.33 23.18
N GLU A 100 1.00 -7.00 24.10
CA GLU A 100 1.03 -5.72 24.86
C GLU A 100 1.17 -4.48 23.96
N GLY A 101 0.57 -4.52 22.76
CA GLY A 101 0.62 -3.43 21.78
C GLY A 101 1.95 -3.29 21.02
N ARG A 102 2.86 -4.27 21.13
CA ARG A 102 4.15 -4.29 20.43
C ARG A 102 4.34 -5.59 19.67
N CYS A 103 5.09 -5.53 18.58
CA CYS A 103 5.48 -6.73 17.86
C CYS A 103 6.64 -7.40 18.59
N ARG A 104 6.44 -8.62 19.10
CA ARG A 104 7.48 -9.35 19.86
C ARG A 104 8.70 -9.73 19.01
N ILE A 105 8.53 -9.83 17.68
CA ILE A 105 9.61 -10.05 16.71
C ILE A 105 9.90 -8.80 15.88
N TYR A 106 9.74 -7.58 16.41
CA TYR A 106 9.82 -6.37 15.58
C TYR A 106 11.14 -6.25 14.80
N ALA A 107 12.28 -6.55 15.43
CA ALA A 107 13.60 -6.51 14.79
C ALA A 107 13.76 -7.57 13.68
N ASP A 108 13.08 -8.71 13.84
CA ASP A 108 13.15 -9.90 12.97
C ASP A 108 11.88 -10.11 12.16
N ARG A 109 11.04 -9.06 12.06
CA ARG A 109 9.75 -9.12 11.39
C ARG A 109 9.92 -9.62 9.95
N PRO A 110 8.94 -10.38 9.41
CA PRO A 110 9.08 -10.99 8.10
C PRO A 110 9.22 -9.92 7.02
N ARG A 111 9.83 -10.30 5.90
CA ARG A 111 10.16 -9.37 4.82
C ARG A 111 8.93 -8.64 4.28
N THR A 112 7.77 -9.30 4.23
CA THR A 112 6.48 -8.64 3.90
C THR A 112 6.19 -7.44 4.82
N CYS A 113 6.41 -7.57 6.14
CA CYS A 113 6.18 -6.48 7.08
C CYS A 113 7.24 -5.38 6.95
N ARG A 114 8.47 -5.71 6.53
CA ARG A 114 9.54 -4.73 6.26
C ARG A 114 9.31 -3.95 4.98
N ASP A 115 8.71 -4.58 3.97
CA ASP A 115 8.41 -3.96 2.67
C ASP A 115 7.10 -3.13 2.70
N TYR A 116 6.29 -3.28 3.76
CA TYR A 116 4.96 -2.68 3.84
C TYR A 116 4.97 -1.23 4.32
N ASP A 117 4.51 -0.32 3.45
CA ASP A 117 4.25 1.08 3.78
C ASP A 117 2.80 1.45 3.47
N CYS A 118 1.98 1.66 4.50
CA CYS A 118 0.56 1.96 4.32
C CYS A 118 0.30 3.33 3.67
N ARG A 119 1.29 4.24 3.63
CA ARG A 119 1.17 5.52 2.90
C ARG A 119 1.00 5.32 1.40
N ILE A 120 1.35 4.14 0.86
CA ILE A 120 1.18 3.81 -0.55
C ILE A 120 -0.27 3.98 -1.01
N TYR A 121 -1.24 3.71 -0.13
CA TYR A 121 -2.66 3.89 -0.41
C TYR A 121 -3.01 5.37 -0.57
N ALA A 122 -2.58 6.22 0.36
CA ALA A 122 -2.79 7.66 0.30
C ALA A 122 -2.10 8.31 -0.93
N ALA A 123 -0.89 7.86 -1.26
CA ALA A 123 -0.15 8.30 -2.43
C ALA A 123 -0.86 7.96 -3.74
N THR A 124 -1.39 6.73 -3.84
CA THR A 124 -2.06 6.23 -5.06
C THR A 124 -3.54 6.59 -5.14
N GLY A 125 -4.12 7.13 -4.06
CA GLY A 125 -5.56 7.38 -3.97
C GLY A 125 -6.39 6.09 -3.90
N LEU A 126 -5.76 4.96 -3.56
CA LEU A 126 -6.43 3.69 -3.37
C LEU A 126 -6.73 3.48 -1.89
N GLU A 127 -7.59 2.50 -1.62
CA GLU A 127 -7.97 2.11 -0.28
C GLU A 127 -7.66 0.62 -0.07
N PRO A 128 -7.33 0.17 1.16
CA PRO A 128 -7.16 -1.25 1.46
C PRO A 128 -8.40 -2.07 1.10
N ASP A 129 -8.20 -3.27 0.53
CA ASP A 129 -9.31 -4.18 0.23
C ASP A 129 -9.88 -4.83 1.49
N GLY A 130 -11.16 -5.21 1.42
CA GLY A 130 -11.89 -5.87 2.49
C GLY A 130 -12.33 -4.91 3.61
N ASP A 131 -13.03 -5.46 4.59
CA ASP A 131 -13.45 -4.72 5.77
C ASP A 131 -12.29 -4.58 6.75
N ARG A 132 -11.56 -3.45 6.64
CA ARG A 132 -10.38 -3.14 7.45
C ARG A 132 -10.46 -1.69 7.96
N PRO A 133 -11.41 -1.36 8.85
CA PRO A 133 -11.72 0.02 9.20
C PRO A 133 -10.55 0.75 9.86
N VAL A 134 -9.76 0.05 10.68
CA VAL A 134 -8.62 0.65 11.40
C VAL A 134 -7.55 1.13 10.42
N ILE A 135 -7.03 0.26 9.55
CA ILE A 135 -6.01 0.67 8.57
C ILE A 135 -6.56 1.67 7.55
N ARG A 136 -7.84 1.56 7.16
CA ARG A 136 -8.51 2.53 6.27
C ARG A 136 -8.51 3.93 6.88
N GLN A 137 -8.86 4.04 8.16
CA GLN A 137 -8.80 5.30 8.89
C GLN A 137 -7.37 5.86 8.92
N ARG A 138 -6.38 5.02 9.23
CA ARG A 138 -4.96 5.43 9.22
C ARG A 138 -4.48 5.88 7.85
N VAL A 139 -4.92 5.23 6.78
CA VAL A 139 -4.59 5.64 5.40
C VAL A 139 -5.11 7.05 5.12
N ARG A 140 -6.34 7.37 5.52
CA ARG A 140 -6.98 8.68 5.31
C ARG A 140 -6.33 9.81 6.09
N GLU A 141 -5.67 9.49 7.19
CA GLU A 141 -4.96 10.48 8.00
C GLU A 141 -3.68 10.98 7.28
N TRP A 142 -3.06 10.18 6.40
CA TRP A 142 -1.80 10.55 5.79
C TRP A 142 -1.91 11.73 4.82
N THR A 143 -1.06 12.73 5.03
CA THR A 143 -0.95 13.91 4.15
C THR A 143 0.51 14.11 3.72
N PHE A 144 0.78 14.00 2.42
CA PHE A 144 2.09 14.30 1.83
C PHE A 144 2.28 15.80 1.65
N SER A 145 3.51 16.27 1.84
CA SER A 145 3.92 17.60 1.39
C SER A 145 4.47 17.54 -0.04
N HIS A 146 4.24 18.60 -0.82
CA HIS A 146 4.68 18.72 -2.21
C HIS A 146 5.63 19.91 -2.32
N GLU A 147 6.91 19.65 -2.57
CA GLU A 147 7.94 20.68 -2.69
C GLU A 147 8.07 21.11 -4.16
N GLY A 148 6.99 21.66 -4.71
CA GLY A 148 6.94 22.25 -6.05
C GLY A 148 6.24 21.41 -7.12
N GLY A 149 6.28 21.90 -8.36
CA GLY A 149 5.46 21.36 -9.47
C GLY A 149 5.80 19.93 -9.88
N ARG A 150 7.03 19.47 -9.66
CA ARG A 150 7.44 18.09 -9.95
C ARG A 150 6.68 17.08 -9.08
N ASP A 151 6.64 17.30 -7.76
CA ASP A 151 5.94 16.41 -6.83
C ASP A 151 4.44 16.30 -7.17
N ALA A 152 3.83 17.41 -7.57
CA ALA A 152 2.43 17.43 -8.00
C ALA A 152 2.20 16.60 -9.27
N ALA A 153 3.06 16.75 -10.28
CA ALA A 153 2.99 15.96 -11.52
C ALA A 153 3.23 14.47 -11.26
N GLU A 154 4.22 14.12 -10.43
CA GLU A 154 4.49 12.72 -10.07
C GLU A 154 3.33 12.10 -9.27
N THR A 155 2.72 12.86 -8.35
CA THR A 155 1.52 12.42 -7.62
C THR A 155 0.36 12.17 -8.58
N ALA A 156 0.12 13.08 -9.53
CA ALA A 156 -0.93 12.93 -10.53
C ALA A 156 -0.68 11.70 -11.43
N ALA A 157 0.55 11.51 -11.89
CA ALA A 157 0.97 10.35 -12.67
C ALA A 157 0.79 9.03 -11.92
N LEU A 158 1.18 8.99 -10.64
CA LEU A 158 1.02 7.82 -9.78
C LEU A 158 -0.47 7.46 -9.60
N ARG A 159 -1.32 8.46 -9.35
CA ARG A 159 -2.78 8.26 -9.21
C ARG A 159 -3.42 7.81 -10.52
N ARG A 160 -3.02 8.39 -11.66
CA ARG A 160 -3.47 7.93 -12.99
C ARG A 160 -3.08 6.48 -13.25
N ALA A 161 -1.83 6.12 -12.94
CA ALA A 161 -1.35 4.75 -13.08
C ALA A 161 -2.19 3.77 -12.24
N ALA A 162 -2.40 4.08 -10.96
CA ALA A 162 -3.20 3.27 -10.06
C ALA A 162 -4.66 3.12 -10.53
N ALA A 163 -5.29 4.22 -10.94
CA ALA A 163 -6.65 4.21 -11.49
C ALA A 163 -6.76 3.40 -12.78
N PHE A 164 -5.79 3.53 -13.70
CA PHE A 164 -5.73 2.77 -14.93
C PHE A 164 -5.62 1.26 -14.65
N ILE A 165 -4.70 0.86 -13.79
CA ILE A 165 -4.48 -0.55 -13.41
C ILE A 165 -5.75 -1.16 -12.81
N ARG A 166 -6.44 -0.43 -11.91
CA ARG A 166 -7.68 -0.91 -11.28
C ARG A 166 -8.83 -1.01 -12.27
N ARG A 167 -9.02 0.00 -13.11
CA ARG A 167 -10.11 0.04 -14.10
C ARG A 167 -9.99 -1.05 -15.15
N HIS A 168 -8.76 -1.35 -15.59
CA HIS A 168 -8.49 -2.29 -16.67
C HIS A 168 -7.94 -3.62 -16.18
N ALA A 169 -8.16 -3.98 -14.91
CA ALA A 169 -7.61 -5.21 -14.32
C ALA A 169 -7.90 -6.47 -15.15
N ALA A 170 -9.08 -6.54 -15.79
CA ALA A 170 -9.48 -7.65 -16.65
C ALA A 170 -8.61 -7.83 -17.91
N LEU A 171 -7.98 -6.75 -18.41
CA LEU A 171 -7.10 -6.79 -19.59
C LEU A 171 -5.69 -7.31 -19.26
N PHE A 172 -5.32 -7.35 -17.97
CA PHE A 172 -4.04 -7.93 -17.56
C PHE A 172 -4.11 -9.47 -17.60
N PRO A 173 -3.05 -10.15 -18.08
CA PRO A 173 -2.96 -11.60 -18.00
C PRO A 173 -3.13 -12.09 -16.55
N PRO A 174 -3.90 -13.16 -16.29
CA PRO A 174 -4.24 -13.60 -14.93
C PRO A 174 -3.03 -13.78 -13.99
N GLU A 175 -1.89 -14.19 -14.54
CA GLU A 175 -0.66 -14.53 -13.83
C GLU A 175 0.05 -13.30 -13.25
N VAL A 176 -0.10 -12.14 -13.91
CA VAL A 176 0.56 -10.88 -13.53
C VAL A 176 -0.43 -9.79 -13.13
N ARG A 177 -1.73 -10.12 -13.11
CA ARG A 177 -2.79 -9.21 -12.72
C ARG A 177 -2.65 -8.79 -11.25
N ALA A 178 -2.81 -7.50 -11.00
CA ALA A 178 -2.91 -6.98 -9.64
C ALA A 178 -4.26 -7.35 -9.01
N HIS A 179 -4.29 -8.43 -8.23
CA HIS A 179 -5.51 -8.96 -7.57
C HIS A 179 -5.94 -8.19 -6.31
N SER A 180 -5.18 -7.17 -5.89
CA SER A 180 -5.48 -6.35 -4.71
C SER A 180 -5.14 -4.88 -4.96
N ALA A 181 -5.73 -3.98 -4.17
CA ALA A 181 -5.36 -2.57 -4.12
C ALA A 181 -3.89 -2.38 -3.76
N ALA A 182 -3.33 -3.23 -2.88
CA ALA A 182 -1.91 -3.23 -2.57
C ALA A 182 -1.06 -3.55 -3.81
N ALA A 183 -1.41 -4.63 -4.53
CA ALA A 183 -0.69 -5.02 -5.74
C ALA A 183 -0.80 -3.95 -6.84
N ALA A 184 -1.99 -3.34 -6.98
CA ALA A 184 -2.20 -2.26 -7.94
C ALA A 184 -1.39 -1.01 -7.58
N ALA A 185 -1.34 -0.65 -6.29
CA ALA A 185 -0.54 0.46 -5.79
C ALA A 185 0.97 0.23 -6.02
N VAL A 186 1.46 -0.98 -5.71
CA VAL A 186 2.86 -1.36 -5.96
C VAL A 186 3.17 -1.28 -7.45
N LEU A 187 2.33 -1.85 -8.32
CA LEU A 187 2.52 -1.77 -9.76
C LEU A 187 2.53 -0.32 -10.24
N ALA A 188 1.63 0.53 -9.73
CA ALA A 188 1.60 1.96 -10.04
C ALA A 188 2.92 2.66 -9.67
N VAL A 189 3.50 2.38 -8.49
CA VAL A 189 4.81 2.93 -8.09
C VAL A 189 5.93 2.50 -9.03
N LYS A 190 5.87 1.28 -9.59
CA LYS A 190 6.86 0.83 -10.59
C LYS A 190 6.73 1.61 -11.89
N VAL A 191 5.51 1.80 -12.38
CA VAL A 191 5.23 2.27 -13.75
C VAL A 191 4.81 3.74 -13.86
N TYR A 192 4.70 4.50 -12.77
CA TYR A 192 4.29 5.91 -12.81
C TYR A 192 5.07 6.79 -13.82
N PRO A 193 6.37 6.57 -14.13
CA PRO A 193 7.08 7.42 -15.09
C PRO A 193 6.47 7.36 -16.49
N LEU A 194 5.85 6.22 -16.86
CA LEU A 194 5.10 6.06 -18.11
C LEU A 194 3.96 7.08 -18.20
N PHE A 195 3.23 7.26 -17.10
CA PHE A 195 2.07 8.16 -16.99
C PHE A 195 2.48 9.62 -16.80
N LEU A 196 3.72 9.89 -16.39
CA LEU A 196 4.29 11.23 -16.32
C LEU A 196 4.69 11.73 -17.72
N ALA A 197 5.33 10.88 -18.53
CA ALA A 197 5.70 11.22 -19.91
C ALA A 197 4.48 11.51 -20.81
N GLN A 198 3.33 10.92 -20.49
CA GLN A 198 2.08 11.06 -21.23
C GLN A 198 1.32 12.38 -20.97
N GLU A 199 1.60 13.10 -19.87
CA GLU A 199 0.97 14.41 -19.60
C GLU A 199 1.39 15.49 -20.62
N GLY A 200 2.53 15.29 -21.29
CA GLY A 200 2.96 16.13 -22.42
C GLY A 200 2.30 15.79 -23.76
N ASP A 201 1.53 14.69 -23.84
CA ASP A 201 0.89 14.20 -25.07
C ASP A 201 -0.64 14.27 -24.93
N ALA A 202 -1.22 15.40 -25.36
CA ALA A 202 -2.64 15.76 -25.22
C ALA A 202 -3.64 14.82 -25.94
N ARG A 203 -3.20 13.67 -26.48
CA ARG A 203 -4.03 12.72 -27.24
C ARG A 203 -4.65 11.61 -26.40
N LEU A 204 -4.29 11.49 -25.12
CA LEU A 204 -4.74 10.40 -24.25
C LEU A 204 -6.01 10.80 -23.49
N GLY A 205 -7.14 10.79 -24.19
CA GLY A 205 -8.45 10.63 -23.56
C GLY A 205 -8.56 9.29 -22.81
N PRO A 206 -9.69 8.98 -22.14
CA PRO A 206 -9.88 7.68 -21.52
C PRO A 206 -9.74 6.59 -22.59
N ALA A 207 -8.62 5.86 -22.54
CA ALA A 207 -8.32 4.80 -23.50
C ALA A 207 -9.46 3.77 -23.48
N SER A 208 -10.10 3.56 -24.64
CA SER A 208 -11.16 2.57 -24.82
C SER A 208 -10.76 1.60 -25.93
N GLY A 209 -11.05 0.31 -25.76
CA GLY A 209 -10.72 -0.73 -26.74
C GLY A 209 -9.21 -0.96 -26.87
N THR A 210 -8.70 -1.00 -28.10
CA THR A 210 -7.30 -1.34 -28.45
C THR A 210 -6.26 -0.44 -27.76
N ALA A 211 -6.55 0.84 -27.56
CA ALA A 211 -5.65 1.77 -26.87
C ALA A 211 -5.42 1.37 -25.40
N ALA A 212 -6.40 0.75 -24.75
CA ALA A 212 -6.24 0.27 -23.37
C ALA A 212 -5.38 -1.01 -23.33
N GLU A 213 -5.51 -1.90 -24.32
CA GLU A 213 -4.69 -3.11 -24.45
C GLU A 213 -3.21 -2.76 -24.72
N GLU A 214 -2.95 -1.82 -25.62
CA GLU A 214 -1.60 -1.30 -25.87
C GLU A 214 -0.98 -0.67 -24.61
N GLN A 215 -1.76 0.13 -23.88
CA GLN A 215 -1.31 0.72 -22.62
C GLN A 215 -1.02 -0.35 -21.55
N VAL A 216 -1.80 -1.43 -21.48
CA VAL A 216 -1.52 -2.58 -20.60
C VAL A 216 -0.18 -3.23 -21.00
N ALA A 217 0.07 -3.44 -22.29
CA ALA A 217 1.35 -3.99 -22.75
C ALA A 217 2.54 -3.12 -22.32
N ARG A 218 2.42 -1.78 -22.47
CA ARG A 218 3.45 -0.82 -22.01
C ARG A 218 3.64 -0.83 -20.50
N VAL A 219 2.56 -0.97 -19.72
CA VAL A 219 2.64 -1.12 -18.26
C VAL A 219 3.42 -2.38 -17.89
N LEU A 220 3.14 -3.51 -18.55
CA LEU A 220 3.83 -4.77 -18.28
C LEU A 220 5.32 -4.70 -18.66
N GLU A 221 5.65 -4.06 -19.78
CA GLU A 221 7.04 -3.82 -20.18
C GLU A 221 7.79 -2.93 -19.18
N ALA A 222 7.20 -1.79 -18.79
CA ALA A 222 7.78 -0.89 -17.80
C ALA A 222 7.97 -1.56 -16.43
N ALA A 223 7.04 -2.42 -16.03
CA ALA A 223 7.14 -3.19 -14.79
C ALA A 223 8.31 -4.19 -14.85
N ARG A 224 8.46 -4.93 -15.95
CA ARG A 224 9.61 -5.83 -16.17
C ARG A 224 10.93 -5.07 -16.16
N ALA A 225 11.00 -3.92 -16.83
CA ALA A 225 12.20 -3.08 -16.85
C ALA A 225 12.58 -2.59 -15.44
N PHE A 226 11.59 -2.21 -14.63
CA PHE A 226 11.83 -1.85 -13.22
C PHE A 226 12.41 -3.02 -12.41
N ASP A 227 11.84 -4.21 -12.57
CA ASP A 227 12.26 -5.41 -11.83
C ASP A 227 13.66 -5.88 -12.26
N SER A 228 13.98 -5.86 -13.55
CA SER A 228 15.31 -6.21 -14.06
C SER A 228 16.42 -5.25 -13.65
N ALA A 229 16.10 -3.96 -13.45
CA ALA A 229 17.08 -2.98 -12.96
C ALA A 229 17.40 -3.12 -11.46
N SER A 230 16.82 -4.13 -10.80
CA SER A 230 16.98 -4.41 -9.36
C SER A 230 17.74 -5.70 -9.10
N ALA A 231 18.08 -6.46 -10.14
CA ALA A 231 18.89 -7.68 -10.11
C ALA A 231 20.35 -7.36 -10.39
#